data_AF-A0A850B048-F1
#
_entry.id   AF-A0A850B048-F1
#
_cell.length_a   1.000
_cell.length_b   1.000
_cell.length_c   1.000
_cell.angle_alpha   90.00
_cell.angle_beta   90.00
_cell.angle_gamma   90.00
#
_symmetry.space_group_name_H-M   'P 1'
#
loop_
_entity.id
_entity.type
_entity.pdbx_description
1 polymer ?
#
loop_
_entity_poly.entity_id
_entity_poly.type
_entity_poly.pdbx_seq_one_letter_code
_entity_poly.pdbx_strand_id
1 'polypeptide(L)'
;MRRFPQILALLLGSLAFGLSGCGPDITAICEATEDCEGGNEQDIEACVAYYEYQAEYASIEGCDGELDELLACSETVADCQSNDTMIPCMNDDECTDNGFSECRNSTCRQTYYGFEDADDCEVEQAAYSRCISK
;
A
#
# COMPACT_ATOMS: atom_id res chain seq x y z
N MET A 1 36.04 46.39 -8.20
CA MET A 1 35.52 45.27 -9.02
C MET A 1 35.35 44.11 -8.06
N ARG A 2 34.23 43.39 -7.88
CA ARG A 2 32.83 43.44 -8.31
C ARG A 2 32.04 42.93 -7.08
N ARG A 3 30.97 43.63 -6.71
CA ARG A 3 29.96 43.18 -5.75
C ARG A 3 29.04 42.21 -6.49
N PHE A 4 28.69 41.06 -5.92
CA PHE A 4 27.60 40.22 -6.38
C PHE A 4 26.68 39.87 -5.20
N PRO A 5 25.46 40.43 -5.16
CA PRO A 5 24.37 39.97 -4.30
C PRO A 5 23.42 39.07 -5.10
N GLN A 6 23.06 37.91 -4.56
CA GLN A 6 21.89 37.10 -4.93
C GLN A 6 21.43 36.46 -3.61
N ILE A 7 20.38 36.91 -2.91
CA ILE A 7 18.96 36.96 -3.31
C ILE A 7 18.58 35.71 -4.12
N LEU A 8 18.58 34.53 -3.50
CA LEU A 8 17.76 33.39 -3.93
C LEU A 8 17.74 32.28 -2.87
N ALA A 9 17.06 32.49 -1.75
CA ALA A 9 16.73 31.40 -0.81
C ALA A 9 15.48 31.78 -0.02
N LEU A 10 14.37 31.97 -0.73
CA LEU A 10 13.07 32.27 -0.14
C LEU A 10 11.99 31.55 -0.96
N LEU A 11 12.10 30.22 -1.02
CA LEU A 11 11.11 29.29 -1.61
C LEU A 11 11.29 27.89 -0.99
N LEU A 12 11.45 27.81 0.33
CA LEU A 12 11.04 26.62 1.08
C LEU A 12 9.65 26.91 1.62
N GLY A 13 8.69 26.84 0.71
CA GLY A 13 7.27 26.99 1.00
C GLY A 13 6.81 25.80 1.84
N SER A 14 6.66 26.04 3.13
CA SER A 14 5.40 25.88 3.85
C SER A 14 4.38 24.90 3.27
N LEU A 15 4.69 23.61 3.23
CA LEU A 15 3.69 22.52 3.29
C LEU A 15 4.01 21.62 4.49
N ALA A 16 3.91 22.22 5.68
CA ALA A 16 3.75 21.49 6.93
C ALA A 16 2.38 21.86 7.50
N PHE A 17 1.33 21.69 6.71
CA PHE A 17 -0.02 21.55 7.26
C PHE A 17 -0.16 20.08 7.64
N GLY A 18 0.46 19.72 8.77
CA GLY A 18 0.07 18.54 9.52
C GLY A 18 -1.34 18.77 10.03
N LEU A 19 -2.32 18.47 9.18
CA LEU A 19 -3.55 17.89 9.67
C LEU A 19 -3.10 16.61 10.35
N SER A 20 -3.04 16.63 11.68
CA SER A 20 -3.11 15.41 12.49
C SER A 20 -4.49 14.78 12.29
N GLY A 21 -4.83 14.44 11.04
CA GLY A 21 -5.83 13.44 10.76
C GLY A 21 -5.23 12.15 11.30
N CYS A 22 -5.92 11.52 12.24
CA CYS A 22 -5.58 10.18 12.70
C CYS A 22 -5.98 9.18 11.60
N GLY A 23 -5.52 9.43 10.38
CA GLY A 23 -5.66 8.52 9.27
C GLY A 23 -4.62 7.40 9.38
N PRO A 24 -4.89 6.25 8.76
CA PRO A 24 -3.96 5.13 8.74
C PRO A 24 -2.62 5.48 8.10
N ASP A 25 -1.56 4.80 8.53
CA ASP A 25 -0.20 5.06 8.02
C ASP A 25 -0.01 4.33 6.69
N ILE A 26 -0.36 5.01 5.59
CA ILE A 26 -0.25 4.50 4.22
C ILE A 26 1.18 4.02 3.92
N THR A 27 2.19 4.76 4.40
CA THR A 27 3.59 4.37 4.20
C THR A 27 3.88 3.06 4.91
N ALA A 28 3.45 2.89 6.16
CA ALA A 28 3.63 1.63 6.89
C ALA A 28 2.90 0.45 6.23
N ILE A 29 1.68 0.66 5.71
CA ILE A 29 0.93 -0.37 4.97
C ILE A 29 1.71 -0.81 3.72
N CYS A 30 2.24 0.15 2.95
CA CYS A 30 3.00 -0.14 1.75
C CYS A 30 4.35 -0.80 2.05
N GLU A 31 5.06 -0.33 3.07
CA GLU A 31 6.29 -0.99 3.54
C GLU A 31 6.02 -2.45 3.93
N ALA A 32 4.96 -2.71 4.71
CA ALA A 32 4.58 -4.07 5.10
C ALA A 32 4.19 -4.96 3.91
N THR A 33 3.50 -4.38 2.92
CA THR A 33 3.10 -5.07 1.68
C THR A 33 4.33 -5.48 0.89
N GLU A 34 5.22 -4.52 0.58
CA GLU A 34 6.38 -4.79 -0.26
C GLU A 34 7.45 -5.63 0.46
N ASP A 35 7.61 -5.49 1.78
CA ASP A 35 8.46 -6.37 2.58
C ASP A 35 7.97 -7.83 2.54
N CYS A 36 6.66 -8.04 2.46
CA CYS A 36 6.07 -9.37 2.32
C CYS A 36 6.25 -9.94 0.92
N GLU A 37 6.01 -9.12 -0.10
CA GLU A 37 5.95 -9.53 -1.50
C GLU A 37 7.33 -9.52 -2.19
N GLY A 38 8.37 -9.04 -1.50
CA GLY A 38 9.72 -8.96 -2.03
C GLY A 38 9.94 -7.79 -2.98
N GLY A 39 9.17 -6.72 -2.80
CA GLY A 39 9.28 -5.46 -3.54
C GLY A 39 10.53 -4.66 -3.19
N ASN A 40 10.67 -3.51 -3.85
CA ASN A 40 11.72 -2.55 -3.60
C ASN A 40 11.17 -1.13 -3.38
N GLU A 41 12.05 -0.16 -3.14
CA GLU A 41 11.67 1.24 -2.87
C GLU A 41 10.73 1.83 -3.93
N GLN A 42 10.89 1.48 -5.21
CA GLN A 42 10.01 2.00 -6.27
C GLN A 42 8.61 1.40 -6.19
N ASP A 43 8.49 0.16 -5.69
CA ASP A 43 7.19 -0.48 -5.48
C ASP A 43 6.49 0.16 -4.27
N ILE A 44 7.24 0.48 -3.21
CA ILE A 44 6.73 1.26 -2.05
C ILE A 44 6.23 2.63 -2.52
N GLU A 45 7.03 3.36 -3.30
CA GLU A 45 6.64 4.67 -3.87
C GLU A 45 5.37 4.56 -4.73
N ALA A 46 5.26 3.50 -5.54
CA ALA A 46 4.09 3.26 -6.38
C ALA A 46 2.85 2.92 -5.55
N CYS A 47 2.99 2.10 -4.52
CA CYS A 47 1.93 1.77 -3.57
C CYS A 47 1.43 3.03 -2.85
N VAL A 48 2.34 3.87 -2.35
CA VAL A 48 1.98 5.14 -1.69
C VAL A 48 1.23 6.04 -2.66
N ALA A 49 1.74 6.23 -3.89
CA ALA A 49 1.08 7.05 -4.89
C ALA A 49 -0.33 6.53 -5.26
N TYR A 50 -0.53 5.20 -5.25
CA TYR A 50 -1.83 4.60 -5.46
C TYR A 50 -2.81 4.94 -4.33
N TYR A 51 -2.41 4.79 -3.07
CA TYR A 51 -3.27 5.13 -1.94
C TYR A 51 -3.52 6.64 -1.82
N GLU A 52 -2.54 7.49 -2.15
CA GLU A 52 -2.75 8.94 -2.25
C GLU A 52 -3.81 9.28 -3.31
N TYR A 53 -3.76 8.62 -4.47
CA TYR A 53 -4.80 8.75 -5.50
C TYR A 53 -6.17 8.30 -4.98
N GLN A 54 -6.24 7.17 -4.27
CA GLN A 54 -7.49 6.69 -3.69
C GLN A 54 -8.04 7.65 -2.64
N ALA A 55 -7.18 8.25 -1.82
CA ALA A 55 -7.55 9.27 -0.86
C ALA A 55 -8.09 10.54 -1.55
N GLU A 56 -7.42 11.02 -2.61
CA GLU A 56 -7.94 12.14 -3.41
C GLU A 56 -9.30 11.81 -4.03
N TYR A 57 -9.44 10.61 -4.61
CA TYR A 57 -10.70 10.15 -5.21
C TYR A 57 -11.82 10.06 -4.17
N ALA A 58 -11.56 9.44 -3.01
CA ALA A 58 -12.52 9.37 -1.92
C ALA A 58 -12.91 10.77 -1.43
N SER A 59 -11.96 11.71 -1.36
CA SER A 59 -12.23 13.09 -0.97
C SER A 59 -13.15 13.82 -1.95
N ILE A 60 -12.96 13.61 -3.26
CA ILE A 60 -13.83 14.15 -4.30
C ILE A 60 -15.27 13.63 -4.15
N GLU A 61 -15.42 12.35 -3.80
CA GLU A 61 -16.72 11.71 -3.57
C GLU A 61 -17.30 11.96 -2.17
N GLY A 62 -16.54 12.61 -1.27
CA GLY A 62 -16.93 12.83 0.13
C GLY A 62 -16.99 11.55 0.96
N CYS A 63 -16.10 10.60 0.66
CA CYS A 63 -15.98 9.26 1.23
C CYS A 63 -14.69 9.08 2.05
N ASP A 64 -14.04 10.17 2.48
CA ASP A 64 -12.76 10.12 3.22
C ASP A 64 -12.87 9.23 4.47
N GLY A 65 -13.98 9.35 5.20
CA GLY A 65 -14.20 8.59 6.44
C GLY A 65 -14.31 7.08 6.20
N GLU A 66 -15.07 6.66 5.18
CA GLU A 66 -15.19 5.24 4.84
C GLU A 66 -13.88 4.64 4.32
N LEU A 67 -13.07 5.42 3.61
CA LEU A 67 -11.72 4.97 3.20
C LEU A 67 -10.79 4.85 4.41
N ASP A 68 -10.77 5.85 5.29
CA ASP A 68 -9.94 5.82 6.51
C ASP A 68 -10.29 4.62 7.40
N GLU A 69 -11.57 4.31 7.57
CA GLU A 69 -12.03 3.13 8.32
C GLU A 69 -11.57 1.82 7.67
N LEU A 70 -11.67 1.71 6.34
CA LEU A 70 -11.21 0.53 5.59
C LEU A 70 -9.70 0.33 5.73
N LEU A 71 -8.92 1.40 5.55
CA LEU A 71 -7.46 1.33 5.64
C LEU A 71 -7.00 1.05 7.07
N ALA A 72 -7.65 1.63 8.09
CA ALA A 72 -7.34 1.37 9.49
C ALA A 72 -7.66 -0.08 9.90
N CYS A 73 -8.77 -0.64 9.40
CA CYS A 73 -9.07 -2.05 9.57
C CYS A 73 -7.98 -2.90 8.90
N SER A 74 -7.65 -2.59 7.64
CA SER A 74 -6.66 -3.33 6.85
C SER A 74 -5.29 -3.35 7.51
N GLU A 75 -4.83 -2.20 8.05
CA GLU A 75 -3.57 -2.09 8.79
C GLU A 75 -3.53 -3.01 10.03
N THR A 76 -4.68 -3.28 10.64
CA THR A 76 -4.77 -4.07 11.88
C THR A 76 -4.76 -5.58 11.62
N VAL A 77 -5.38 -6.03 10.53
CA VAL A 77 -5.66 -7.46 10.29
C VAL A 77 -4.93 -8.05 9.09
N ALA A 78 -4.43 -7.23 8.17
CA ALA A 78 -3.60 -7.74 7.09
C ALA A 78 -2.25 -8.22 7.65
N ASP A 79 -1.79 -9.36 7.14
CA ASP A 79 -0.49 -9.91 7.49
C ASP A 79 0.13 -10.59 6.26
N CYS A 80 1.43 -10.86 6.36
CA CYS A 80 2.16 -11.59 5.34
C CYS A 80 1.82 -13.07 5.39
N GLN A 81 1.15 -13.54 4.35
CA GLN A 81 0.71 -14.92 4.24
C GLN A 81 1.47 -15.65 3.15
N SER A 82 1.56 -16.97 3.27
CA SER A 82 2.16 -17.77 2.21
C SER A 82 1.60 -19.18 2.12
N ASN A 83 1.28 -19.58 0.89
CA ASN A 83 0.62 -20.84 0.56
C ASN A 83 1.42 -21.62 -0.48
N ASP A 84 1.57 -22.92 -0.25
CA ASP A 84 2.18 -23.81 -1.24
C ASP A 84 1.15 -24.09 -2.35
N THR A 85 1.48 -23.80 -3.60
CA THR A 85 0.55 -23.91 -4.74
C THR A 85 0.42 -25.35 -5.25
N MET A 86 1.20 -26.28 -4.69
CA MET A 86 1.35 -27.67 -5.15
C MET A 86 1.90 -27.80 -6.58
N ILE A 87 2.33 -26.70 -7.21
CA ILE A 87 3.02 -26.71 -8.49
C ILE A 87 4.47 -27.12 -8.23
N PRO A 88 4.96 -28.22 -8.82
CA PRO A 88 6.34 -28.65 -8.61
C PRO A 88 7.32 -27.68 -9.26
N CYS A 89 8.46 -27.47 -8.64
CA CYS A 89 9.53 -26.60 -9.13
C CYS A 89 10.92 -27.13 -8.77
N MET A 90 11.91 -26.74 -9.55
CA MET A 90 13.33 -26.96 -9.25
C MET A 90 14.07 -25.66 -8.88
N ASN A 91 13.53 -24.52 -9.28
CA ASN A 91 14.06 -23.18 -9.07
C ASN A 91 12.92 -22.15 -9.21
N ASP A 92 13.17 -20.91 -8.81
CA ASP A 92 12.16 -19.85 -8.75
C ASP A 92 11.63 -19.45 -10.14
N ASP A 93 12.42 -19.63 -11.21
CA ASP A 93 12.00 -19.30 -12.59
C ASP A 93 10.84 -20.18 -13.09
N GLU A 94 10.61 -21.34 -12.44
CA GLU A 94 9.52 -22.26 -12.76
C GLU A 94 8.20 -21.88 -12.09
N CYS A 95 8.23 -20.91 -11.16
CA CYS A 95 7.05 -20.40 -10.47
C CYS A 95 6.51 -19.18 -11.24
N THR A 96 5.64 -19.45 -12.22
CA THR A 96 5.21 -18.49 -13.25
C THR A 96 4.17 -17.45 -12.81
N ASP A 97 3.86 -17.32 -11.52
CA ASP A 97 2.83 -16.37 -11.06
C ASP A 97 3.48 -15.05 -10.60
N ASN A 98 3.36 -14.04 -11.46
CA ASN A 98 3.44 -12.59 -11.18
C ASN A 98 4.56 -12.07 -10.24
N GLY A 99 5.65 -12.80 -10.06
CA GLY A 99 6.81 -12.35 -9.28
C GLY A 99 6.74 -12.62 -7.78
N PHE A 100 5.62 -13.13 -7.27
CA PHE A 100 5.40 -13.34 -5.83
C PHE A 100 5.47 -14.82 -5.41
N SER A 101 6.21 -15.63 -6.16
CA SER A 101 6.33 -17.06 -5.88
C SER A 101 7.78 -17.56 -5.91
N GLU A 102 8.17 -18.30 -4.87
CA GLU A 102 9.50 -18.90 -4.71
C GLU A 102 9.42 -20.43 -4.72
N CYS A 103 10.48 -21.10 -5.17
CA CYS A 103 10.55 -22.55 -5.15
C CYS A 103 11.04 -23.05 -3.79
N ARG A 104 10.12 -23.61 -3.00
CA ARG A 104 10.42 -24.10 -1.64
C ARG A 104 9.99 -25.55 -1.48
N ASN A 105 10.90 -26.41 -1.00
CA ASN A 105 10.64 -27.84 -0.82
C ASN A 105 10.12 -28.55 -2.09
N SER A 106 10.62 -28.14 -3.26
CA SER A 106 10.20 -28.65 -4.58
C SER A 106 8.75 -28.32 -4.98
N THR A 107 8.13 -27.34 -4.33
CA THR A 107 6.84 -26.76 -4.72
C THR A 107 6.91 -25.24 -4.74
N CYS A 108 6.22 -24.60 -5.67
CA CYS A 108 6.07 -23.16 -5.68
C CYS A 108 5.26 -22.73 -4.45
N ARG A 109 5.75 -21.71 -3.77
CA ARG A 109 5.11 -21.07 -2.62
C ARG A 109 4.81 -19.64 -3.02
N GLN A 110 3.55 -19.24 -2.96
CA GLN A 110 3.14 -17.87 -3.17
C GLN A 110 3.11 -17.14 -1.84
N THR A 111 3.65 -15.93 -1.80
CA THR A 111 3.58 -15.02 -0.66
C THR A 111 2.75 -13.81 -1.06
N TYR A 112 1.87 -13.34 -0.19
CA TYR A 112 1.03 -12.17 -0.44
C TYR A 112 0.71 -11.47 0.88
N TYR A 113 0.51 -10.17 0.83
CA TYR A 113 0.02 -9.39 1.96
C TYR A 113 -1.50 -9.26 1.88
N GLY A 114 -2.22 -9.67 2.91
CA GLY A 114 -3.68 -9.61 2.88
C GLY A 114 -4.35 -10.22 4.10
N PHE A 115 -5.66 -10.45 3.99
CA PHE A 115 -6.50 -10.93 5.09
C PHE A 115 -6.49 -12.45 5.21
N GLU A 116 -6.47 -12.97 6.44
CA GLU A 116 -6.55 -14.41 6.71
C GLU A 116 -7.98 -14.91 6.47
N ASP A 117 -8.98 -14.12 6.88
CA ASP A 117 -10.39 -14.40 6.63
C ASP A 117 -10.95 -13.48 5.53
N ALA A 118 -11.81 -14.02 4.66
CA ALA A 118 -12.47 -13.23 3.64
C ALA A 118 -13.50 -12.24 4.22
N ASP A 119 -13.95 -12.50 5.45
CA ASP A 119 -14.88 -11.64 6.19
C ASP A 119 -14.15 -10.51 6.95
N ASP A 120 -12.82 -10.53 7.01
CA ASP A 120 -12.03 -9.45 7.61
C ASP A 120 -12.27 -8.14 6.86
N CYS A 121 -12.58 -7.08 7.62
CA CYS A 121 -12.91 -5.75 7.10
C CYS A 121 -14.08 -5.69 6.10
N GLU A 122 -14.94 -6.73 6.03
CA GLU A 122 -16.08 -6.76 5.09
C GLU A 122 -17.01 -5.56 5.29
N VAL A 123 -17.24 -5.15 6.55
CA VAL A 123 -18.14 -4.05 6.89
C VAL A 123 -17.63 -2.72 6.36
N GLU A 124 -16.35 -2.45 6.57
CA GLU A 124 -15.63 -1.25 6.15
C GLU A 124 -15.51 -1.22 4.63
N GLN A 125 -15.17 -2.35 4.01
CA GLN A 125 -15.11 -2.46 2.55
C GLN A 125 -16.49 -2.21 1.91
N ALA A 126 -17.55 -2.78 2.49
CA ALA A 126 -18.91 -2.55 2.04
C ALA A 126 -19.37 -1.11 2.27
N ALA A 127 -18.93 -0.45 3.35
CA ALA A 127 -19.20 0.97 3.59
C ALA A 127 -18.54 1.85 2.52
N TYR A 128 -17.24 1.66 2.26
CA TYR A 128 -16.50 2.39 1.23
C TYR A 128 -17.06 2.15 -0.17
N SER A 129 -17.32 0.89 -0.54
CA SER A 129 -17.88 0.53 -1.85
C SER A 129 -19.25 1.20 -2.09
N ARG A 130 -20.13 1.19 -1.09
CA ARG A 130 -21.43 1.90 -1.17
C ARG A 130 -21.26 3.41 -1.24
N CYS A 131 -20.17 3.96 -0.72
CA CYS A 131 -19.92 5.39 -0.75
C CYS A 131 -19.52 5.85 -2.15
N ILE A 132 -18.56 5.17 -2.78
CA ILE A 132 -18.03 5.55 -4.11
C ILE A 132 -18.94 5.20 -5.29
N SER A 133 -19.98 4.37 -5.07
CA SER A 133 -20.92 3.93 -6.11
C SER A 133 -22.20 4.78 -6.21
N LYS A 134 -22.21 6.01 -5.68
CA LYS A 134 -23.40 6.88 -5.58
C LYS A 134 -23.67 7.67 -6.88
#